data_AF-A0A1V3G5W4-F1
#
_entry.id   AF-A0A1V3G5W4-F1
#
_cell.length_a   1.000
_cell.length_b   1.000
_cell.length_c   1.000
_cell.angle_alpha   90.00
_cell.angle_beta   90.00
_cell.angle_gamma   90.00
#
_symmetry.space_group_name_H-M   'P 1'
#
loop_
_entity.id
_entity.type
_entity.pdbx_description
1 polymer ?
#
loop_
_entity_poly.entity_id
_entity_poly.type
_entity_poly.pdbx_seq_one_letter_code
_entity_poly.pdbx_strand_id
1 'polypeptide(L)'
;MSRLTELHELVGEARVIRSESSGLIRGLIEEYRSERNKVSNDIDLSNEGKARKLSRISDKYEVKSLRLVEGLNKEYRKSLETARTKAEELMIGDLPQVDGNKKLLFDIRFKELWGRLAFANNYEDAKNMIREVVKLADEPALAKEVADQFVNLSSNAICLLDPSDQMRARKEIGQLFEDVSRNSKTEDMRQATELHETASGLLGSKVVGEIVKGAVVEISQNTSRYIDNTDEYFSSNAERVQAIELAEGLHDPTKITG
;
A
#
# COMPACT_ATOMS: atom_id res chain seq x y z
N MET A 1 12.64 18.20 -5.07
CA MET A 1 11.91 16.96 -5.41
C MET A 1 10.47 17.16 -4.95
N SER A 2 9.45 16.82 -5.77
CA SER A 2 8.05 16.98 -5.37
C SER A 2 7.67 15.89 -4.36
N ARG A 3 6.73 16.19 -3.43
CA ARG A 3 6.18 15.21 -2.49
C ARG A 3 5.57 13.99 -3.21
N LEU A 4 4.98 14.22 -4.38
CA LEU A 4 4.41 13.17 -5.21
C LEU A 4 5.50 12.27 -5.85
N THR A 5 6.64 12.85 -6.22
CA THR A 5 7.80 12.08 -6.72
C THR A 5 8.34 11.15 -5.64
N GLU A 6 8.48 11.65 -4.41
CA GLU A 6 8.93 10.85 -3.26
C GLU A 6 7.97 9.68 -2.97
N LEU A 7 6.65 9.88 -3.11
CA LEU A 7 5.67 8.79 -2.99
C LEU A 7 5.86 7.70 -4.05
N HIS A 8 6.07 8.10 -5.30
CA HIS A 8 6.34 7.14 -6.37
C HIS A 8 7.64 6.35 -6.12
N GLU A 9 8.67 7.01 -5.63
CA GLU A 9 9.94 6.36 -5.26
C GLU A 9 9.74 5.33 -4.16
N LEU A 10 9.04 5.68 -3.07
CA LEU A 10 8.78 4.75 -1.96
C LEU A 10 7.97 3.51 -2.37
N VAL A 11 6.93 3.70 -3.18
CA VAL A 11 6.16 2.56 -3.74
C VAL A 11 7.02 1.76 -4.73
N GLY A 12 7.89 2.44 -5.49
CA GLY A 12 8.86 1.84 -6.39
C GLY A 12 9.87 0.95 -5.65
N GLU A 13 10.47 1.45 -4.57
CA GLU A 13 11.39 0.72 -3.70
C GLU A 13 10.76 -0.58 -3.19
N ALA A 14 9.53 -0.52 -2.68
CA ALA A 14 8.83 -1.70 -2.20
C ALA A 14 8.62 -2.74 -3.32
N ARG A 15 8.33 -2.29 -4.55
CA ARG A 15 8.23 -3.19 -5.72
C ARG A 15 9.56 -3.80 -6.09
N VAL A 16 10.65 -3.03 -6.05
CA VAL A 16 12.01 -3.51 -6.30
C VAL A 16 12.39 -4.59 -5.29
N ILE A 17 12.23 -4.31 -3.99
CA ILE A 17 12.50 -5.28 -2.90
C ILE A 17 11.75 -6.60 -3.15
N ARG A 18 10.46 -6.53 -3.49
CA ARG A 18 9.65 -7.72 -3.79
C ARG A 18 10.12 -8.46 -5.04
N SER A 19 10.56 -7.75 -6.06
CA SER A 19 11.04 -8.36 -7.31
C SER A 19 12.42 -9.04 -7.14
N GLU A 20 13.30 -8.45 -6.33
CA GLU A 20 14.66 -8.92 -6.12
C GLU A 20 14.78 -9.98 -5.02
N SER A 21 13.82 -10.02 -4.08
CA SER A 21 13.79 -10.97 -2.96
C SER A 21 14.01 -12.43 -3.41
N SER A 22 13.40 -12.81 -4.53
CA SER A 22 13.50 -14.17 -5.07
C SER A 22 14.90 -14.50 -5.59
N GLY A 23 15.60 -13.50 -6.15
CA GLY A 23 16.97 -13.65 -6.61
C GLY A 23 17.94 -13.80 -5.44
N LEU A 24 17.80 -12.95 -4.42
CA LEU A 24 18.63 -13.00 -3.21
C LEU A 24 18.50 -14.34 -2.48
N ILE A 25 17.28 -14.85 -2.30
CA ILE A 25 17.04 -16.14 -1.64
C ILE A 25 17.57 -17.29 -2.50
N ARG A 26 17.43 -17.22 -3.83
CA ARG A 26 18.02 -18.22 -4.73
C ARG A 26 19.54 -18.29 -4.59
N GLY A 27 20.20 -17.13 -4.52
CA GLY A 27 21.64 -17.06 -4.27
C GLY A 27 22.04 -17.75 -2.97
N LEU A 28 21.28 -17.57 -1.89
CA LEU A 28 21.50 -18.28 -0.62
C LEU A 28 21.33 -19.80 -0.74
N ILE A 29 20.34 -20.27 -1.50
CA ILE A 29 20.12 -21.71 -1.72
C ILE A 29 21.29 -22.32 -2.52
N GLU A 30 21.79 -21.60 -3.52
CA GLU A 30 22.96 -22.04 -4.30
C GLU A 30 24.23 -22.09 -3.45
N GLU A 31 24.44 -21.10 -2.58
CA GLU A 31 25.52 -21.08 -1.61
C GLU A 31 25.42 -22.26 -0.62
N TYR A 32 24.23 -22.51 -0.08
CA TYR A 32 23.94 -23.67 0.77
C TYR A 32 24.28 -25.00 0.08
N ARG A 33 23.83 -25.18 -1.16
CA ARG A 33 24.12 -26.39 -1.96
C ARG A 33 25.62 -26.58 -2.17
N SER A 34 26.34 -25.51 -2.46
CA SER A 34 27.79 -25.53 -2.64
C SER A 34 28.50 -26.00 -1.36
N GLU A 35 28.19 -25.40 -0.21
CA GLU A 35 28.77 -25.80 1.09
C GLU A 35 28.42 -27.25 1.47
N ARG A 36 27.16 -27.64 1.23
CA ARG A 36 26.70 -29.01 1.45
C ARG A 36 27.51 -30.02 0.62
N ASN A 37 27.72 -29.74 -0.66
CA ASN A 37 28.48 -30.59 -1.57
C ASN A 37 29.94 -30.73 -1.15
N LYS A 38 30.58 -29.66 -0.65
CA LYS A 38 31.95 -29.72 -0.12
C LYS A 38 32.06 -30.72 1.02
N VAL A 39 31.14 -30.67 1.99
CA VAL A 39 31.13 -31.60 3.14
C VAL A 39 30.80 -33.02 2.73
N SER A 40 29.85 -33.22 1.82
CA SER A 40 29.50 -34.56 1.34
C SER A 40 30.67 -35.26 0.64
N ASN A 41 31.45 -34.51 -0.13
CA ASN A 41 32.58 -35.03 -0.92
C ASN A 41 33.92 -35.04 -0.16
N ASP A 42 33.96 -34.54 1.08
CA ASP A 42 35.14 -34.55 1.93
C ASP A 42 35.50 -36.00 2.31
N ILE A 43 36.62 -36.51 1.81
CA ILE A 43 37.08 -37.89 2.05
C ILE A 43 37.67 -38.07 3.44
N ASP A 44 38.06 -36.98 4.10
CA ASP A 44 38.71 -37.01 5.41
C ASP A 44 37.69 -37.04 6.56
N LEU A 45 36.40 -36.88 6.26
CA LEU A 45 35.34 -36.95 7.26
C LEU A 45 34.70 -38.33 7.34
N SER A 46 34.56 -38.81 8.58
CA SER A 46 33.66 -39.93 8.89
C SER A 46 32.21 -39.57 8.59
N ASN A 47 31.35 -40.59 8.41
CA ASN A 47 29.91 -40.39 8.18
C ASN A 47 29.24 -39.55 9.28
N GLU A 48 29.62 -39.78 10.55
CA GLU A 48 29.13 -39.00 11.68
C GLU A 48 29.65 -37.55 11.66
N GLY A 49 30.92 -37.35 11.27
CA GLY A 49 31.50 -36.03 11.07
C GLY A 49 30.78 -35.24 9.97
N LYS A 50 30.47 -35.88 8.84
CA LYS A 50 29.66 -35.31 7.76
C LYS A 50 28.28 -34.93 8.26
N ALA A 51 27.57 -35.83 8.94
CA ALA A 51 26.24 -35.56 9.48
C ALA A 51 26.21 -34.34 10.41
N ARG A 52 27.18 -34.22 11.34
CA ARG A 52 27.30 -33.05 12.22
C ARG A 52 27.56 -31.76 11.46
N LYS A 53 28.51 -31.76 10.52
CA LYS A 53 28.81 -30.57 9.70
C LYS A 53 27.62 -30.15 8.83
N LEU A 54 26.93 -31.11 8.22
CA LEU A 54 25.74 -30.86 7.41
C LEU A 54 24.59 -30.25 8.23
N SER A 55 24.36 -30.75 9.45
CA SER A 55 23.39 -30.15 10.37
C SER A 55 23.74 -28.70 10.70
N ARG A 56 25.02 -28.43 11.00
CA ARG A 56 25.50 -27.08 11.30
C ARG A 56 25.37 -26.11 10.11
N ILE A 57 25.61 -26.59 8.89
CA ILE A 57 25.35 -25.82 7.65
C ILE A 57 23.85 -25.53 7.52
N SER A 58 22.98 -26.53 7.74
CA SER A 58 21.53 -26.34 7.72
C SER A 58 21.08 -25.26 8.70
N ASP A 59 21.54 -25.33 9.96
CA ASP A 59 21.23 -24.35 11.00
C ASP A 59 21.71 -22.93 10.63
N LYS A 60 22.94 -22.82 10.10
CA LYS A 60 23.50 -21.55 9.63
C LYS A 60 22.64 -20.90 8.55
N TYR A 61 22.31 -21.65 7.50
CA TYR A 61 21.55 -21.11 6.37
C TYR A 61 20.08 -20.91 6.71
N GLU A 62 19.51 -21.65 7.66
CA GLU A 62 18.17 -21.39 8.21
C GLU A 62 18.12 -19.97 8.81
N VAL A 63 19.03 -19.67 9.74
CA VAL A 63 19.11 -18.35 10.37
C VAL A 63 19.42 -17.26 9.35
N LYS A 64 20.42 -17.48 8.48
CA LYS A 64 20.83 -16.52 7.44
C LYS A 64 19.67 -16.16 6.51
N SER A 65 18.90 -17.15 6.07
CA SER A 65 17.75 -16.93 5.17
C SER A 65 16.62 -16.18 5.85
N LEU A 66 16.30 -16.54 7.10
CA LEU A 66 15.24 -15.87 7.85
C LEU A 66 15.62 -14.45 8.24
N ARG A 67 16.91 -14.17 8.51
CA ARG A 67 17.43 -12.81 8.73
C ARG A 67 17.35 -11.94 7.47
N LEU A 68 17.73 -12.49 6.33
CA LEU A 68 17.59 -11.79 5.05
C LEU A 68 16.12 -11.40 4.83
N VAL A 69 15.20 -12.35 4.99
CA VAL A 69 13.77 -12.11 4.76
C VAL A 69 13.18 -11.16 5.79
N GLU A 70 13.63 -11.22 7.05
CA GLU A 70 13.27 -10.24 8.09
C GLU A 70 13.68 -8.82 7.67
N GLY A 71 14.90 -8.64 7.17
CA GLY A 71 15.39 -7.36 6.65
C GLY A 71 14.56 -6.85 5.47
N LEU A 72 14.34 -7.70 4.46
CA LEU A 72 13.51 -7.36 3.30
C LEU A 72 12.08 -7.00 3.71
N ASN A 73 11.47 -7.73 4.66
CA ASN A 73 10.13 -7.42 5.18
C ASN A 73 10.09 -6.07 5.90
N LYS A 74 11.12 -5.76 6.71
CA LYS A 74 11.21 -4.49 7.44
C LYS A 74 11.34 -3.31 6.49
N GLU A 75 12.23 -3.39 5.50
CA GLU A 75 12.42 -2.33 4.51
C GLU A 75 11.18 -2.17 3.62
N TYR A 76 10.63 -3.26 3.13
CA TYR A 76 9.40 -3.28 2.33
C TYR A 76 8.24 -2.60 3.06
N ARG A 77 7.96 -3.01 4.30
CA ARG A 77 6.88 -2.43 5.11
C ARG A 77 7.15 -0.97 5.44
N LYS A 78 8.40 -0.63 5.80
CA LYS A 78 8.79 0.75 6.09
C LYS A 78 8.54 1.68 4.90
N SER A 79 8.96 1.31 3.69
CA SER A 79 8.73 2.15 2.50
C SER A 79 7.24 2.31 2.21
N LEU A 80 6.44 1.25 2.35
CA LEU A 80 4.99 1.32 2.13
C LEU A 80 4.22 2.08 3.21
N GLU A 81 4.56 1.92 4.48
CA GLU A 81 3.96 2.69 5.58
C GLU A 81 4.30 4.18 5.44
N THR A 82 5.55 4.49 5.11
CA THR A 82 5.99 5.87 4.84
C THR A 82 5.24 6.45 3.65
N ALA A 83 5.08 5.68 2.56
CA ALA A 83 4.29 6.08 1.40
C ALA A 83 2.83 6.35 1.79
N ARG A 84 2.22 5.47 2.60
CA ARG A 84 0.84 5.62 3.04
C ARG A 84 0.64 6.91 3.84
N THR A 85 1.50 7.17 4.83
CA THR A 85 1.42 8.38 5.65
C THR A 85 1.62 9.65 4.82
N LYS A 86 2.62 9.67 3.92
CA LYS A 86 2.83 10.83 3.03
C LYS A 86 1.67 11.04 2.04
N ALA A 87 1.02 9.96 1.60
CA ALA A 87 -0.13 10.05 0.73
C ALA A 87 -1.33 10.63 1.49
N GLU A 88 -1.56 10.22 2.73
CA GLU A 88 -2.58 10.80 3.61
C GLU A 88 -2.37 12.31 3.79
N GLU A 89 -1.12 12.74 4.03
CA GLU A 89 -0.77 14.16 4.14
C GLU A 89 -1.09 14.96 2.86
N LEU A 90 -0.82 14.39 1.68
CA LEU A 90 -1.17 15.04 0.40
C LEU A 90 -2.68 15.06 0.16
N MET A 91 -3.39 13.99 0.52
CA MET A 91 -4.83 13.89 0.36
C MET A 91 -5.61 14.90 1.21
N ILE A 92 -5.05 15.35 2.33
CA ILE A 92 -5.65 16.39 3.20
C ILE A 92 -5.02 17.77 3.03
N GLY A 93 -4.12 17.93 2.03
CA GLY A 93 -3.45 19.19 1.76
C GLY A 93 -4.40 20.32 1.36
N ASP A 94 -3.94 21.55 1.51
CA ASP A 94 -4.71 22.74 1.17
C ASP A 94 -5.02 22.80 -0.34
N LEU A 95 -6.26 23.16 -0.67
CA LEU A 95 -6.66 23.43 -2.04
C LEU A 95 -6.17 24.82 -2.49
N PRO A 96 -5.85 25.00 -3.79
CA PRO A 96 -5.52 26.30 -4.33
C PRO A 96 -6.62 27.33 -4.04
N GLN A 97 -6.21 28.53 -3.64
CA GLN A 97 -7.14 29.63 -3.40
C GLN A 97 -7.76 30.08 -4.73
N VAL A 98 -9.08 30.27 -4.70
CA VAL A 98 -9.85 30.78 -5.83
C VAL A 98 -9.70 32.29 -5.88
N ASP A 99 -9.65 32.87 -7.07
CA ASP A 99 -9.72 34.32 -7.23
C ASP A 99 -10.96 34.91 -6.55
N GLY A 100 -10.81 36.06 -5.88
CA GLY A 100 -11.87 36.66 -5.07
C GLY A 100 -13.12 37.03 -5.88
N ASN A 101 -12.96 37.52 -7.12
CA ASN A 101 -14.11 37.85 -7.96
C ASN A 101 -14.83 36.58 -8.42
N LYS A 102 -14.07 35.55 -8.78
CA LYS A 102 -14.62 34.25 -9.16
C LYS A 102 -15.36 33.59 -8.01
N LYS A 103 -14.80 33.64 -6.80
CA LYS A 103 -15.44 33.17 -5.58
C LYS A 103 -16.74 33.92 -5.30
N LEU A 104 -16.74 35.24 -5.42
CA LEU A 104 -17.95 36.05 -5.24
C LEU A 104 -19.05 35.70 -6.26
N LEU A 105 -18.68 35.54 -7.54
CA LEU A 105 -19.63 35.13 -8.59
C LEU A 105 -20.17 33.73 -8.36
N PHE A 106 -19.32 32.80 -7.92
CA PHE A 106 -19.72 31.47 -7.50
C PHE A 106 -20.74 31.56 -6.35
N ASP A 107 -20.46 32.30 -5.28
CA ASP A 107 -21.32 32.38 -4.10
C ASP A 107 -22.71 32.95 -4.43
N ILE A 108 -22.76 34.00 -5.26
CA ILE A 108 -24.03 34.59 -5.71
C ILE A 108 -24.87 33.56 -6.48
N ARG A 109 -24.27 32.90 -7.47
CA ARG A 109 -24.97 31.92 -8.31
C ARG A 109 -25.33 30.66 -7.54
N PHE A 110 -24.43 30.18 -6.70
CA PHE A 110 -24.66 29.02 -5.83
C PHE A 110 -25.84 29.27 -4.90
N LYS A 111 -25.90 30.45 -4.26
CA LYS A 111 -27.03 30.84 -3.40
C LYS A 111 -28.35 30.96 -4.16
N GLU A 112 -28.33 31.52 -5.36
CA GLU A 112 -29.52 31.61 -6.22
C GLU A 112 -30.04 30.22 -6.59
N LEU A 113 -29.16 29.34 -7.10
CA LEU A 113 -29.50 27.97 -7.47
C LEU A 113 -29.97 27.16 -6.25
N TRP A 114 -29.35 27.37 -5.08
CA TRP A 114 -29.77 26.75 -3.83
C TRP A 114 -31.18 27.15 -3.44
N GLY A 115 -31.48 28.45 -3.49
CA GLY A 115 -32.81 28.97 -3.23
C GLY A 115 -33.84 28.36 -4.20
N ARG A 116 -33.53 28.34 -5.50
CA ARG A 116 -34.42 27.76 -6.51
C ARG A 116 -34.65 26.27 -6.30
N LEU A 117 -33.61 25.51 -5.93
CA LEU A 117 -33.70 24.09 -5.63
C LEU A 117 -34.62 23.80 -4.44
N ALA A 118 -34.55 24.63 -3.38
CA ALA A 118 -35.42 24.48 -2.21
C ALA A 118 -36.92 24.67 -2.51
N PHE A 119 -37.25 25.38 -3.60
CA PHE A 119 -38.61 25.61 -4.07
C PHE A 119 -38.95 24.83 -5.36
N ALA A 120 -38.12 23.84 -5.74
CA ALA A 120 -38.38 23.02 -6.91
C ALA A 120 -39.62 22.14 -6.69
N ASN A 121 -40.52 22.12 -7.67
CA ASN A 121 -41.80 21.39 -7.58
C ASN A 121 -41.78 20.02 -8.28
N ASN A 122 -40.69 19.68 -8.98
CA ASN A 122 -40.51 18.38 -9.60
C ASN A 122 -39.04 17.99 -9.63
N TYR A 123 -38.80 16.69 -9.76
CA TYR A 123 -37.47 16.10 -9.73
C TYR A 123 -36.55 16.52 -10.89
N GLU A 124 -37.07 16.66 -12.10
CA GLU A 124 -36.24 16.97 -13.26
C GLU A 124 -35.66 18.38 -13.19
N ASP A 125 -36.46 19.35 -12.74
CA ASP A 125 -35.99 20.71 -12.49
C ASP A 125 -34.95 20.73 -11.37
N ALA A 126 -35.22 20.04 -10.26
CA ALA A 126 -34.28 19.93 -9.15
C ALA A 126 -32.94 19.29 -9.59
N LYS A 127 -33.00 18.21 -10.37
CA LYS A 127 -31.83 17.53 -10.93
C LYS A 127 -31.04 18.45 -11.87
N ASN A 128 -31.71 19.22 -12.72
CA ASN A 128 -31.05 20.16 -13.62
C ASN A 128 -30.35 21.28 -12.85
N MET A 129 -30.98 21.81 -11.79
CA MET A 129 -30.34 22.79 -10.90
C MET A 129 -29.10 22.20 -10.20
N ILE A 130 -29.17 20.95 -9.70
CA ILE A 130 -28.00 20.26 -9.13
C ILE A 130 -26.88 20.13 -10.18
N ARG A 131 -27.20 19.79 -11.43
CA ARG A 131 -26.21 19.75 -12.52
C ARG A 131 -25.57 21.12 -12.78
N GLU A 132 -26.35 22.19 -12.75
CA GLU A 132 -25.83 23.56 -12.92
C GLU A 132 -24.88 23.94 -11.78
N VAL A 133 -25.23 23.58 -10.54
CA VAL A 133 -24.36 23.75 -9.36
C VAL A 133 -23.04 23.01 -9.53
N VAL A 134 -23.07 21.75 -9.99
CA VAL A 134 -21.85 20.97 -10.25
C VAL A 134 -21.00 21.62 -11.36
N LYS A 135 -21.62 22.14 -12.42
CA LYS A 135 -20.91 22.84 -13.51
C LYS A 135 -20.29 24.15 -13.08
N LEU A 136 -20.87 24.83 -12.08
CA LEU A 136 -20.36 26.09 -11.54
C LEU A 136 -19.07 25.87 -10.73
N ALA A 137 -18.89 24.67 -10.18
CA ALA A 137 -17.71 24.23 -9.45
C ALA A 137 -16.58 23.79 -10.40
N ASP A 138 -16.00 24.75 -11.11
CA ASP A 138 -14.96 24.52 -12.12
C ASP A 138 -13.53 24.51 -11.55
N GLU A 139 -13.35 24.83 -10.26
CA GLU A 139 -12.08 24.75 -9.53
C GLU A 139 -12.20 23.84 -8.30
N PRO A 140 -11.10 23.17 -7.88
CA PRO A 140 -11.15 22.21 -6.79
C PRO A 140 -11.74 22.73 -5.47
N ALA A 141 -11.38 23.95 -5.07
CA ALA A 141 -11.91 24.56 -3.84
C ALA A 141 -13.43 24.82 -3.95
N LEU A 142 -13.92 25.28 -5.09
CA LEU A 142 -15.37 25.47 -5.31
C LEU A 142 -16.11 24.13 -5.36
N ALA A 143 -15.53 23.13 -6.03
CA ALA A 143 -16.07 21.78 -6.07
C ALA A 143 -16.11 21.13 -4.68
N LYS A 144 -15.13 21.40 -3.83
CA LYS A 144 -15.14 20.94 -2.43
C LYS A 144 -16.31 21.52 -1.64
N GLU A 145 -16.57 22.82 -1.79
CA GLU A 145 -17.73 23.45 -1.14
C GLU A 145 -19.07 22.87 -1.63
N VAL A 146 -19.20 22.62 -2.93
CA VAL A 146 -20.39 21.94 -3.47
C VAL A 146 -20.51 20.52 -2.94
N ALA A 147 -19.42 19.75 -2.93
CA ALA A 147 -19.40 18.36 -2.45
C ALA A 147 -19.84 18.26 -0.98
N ASP A 148 -19.39 19.20 -0.13
CA ASP A 148 -19.73 19.23 1.30
C ASP A 148 -21.22 19.51 1.53
N GLN A 149 -21.88 20.25 0.62
CA GLN A 149 -23.32 20.52 0.68
C GLN A 149 -24.17 19.53 -0.14
N PHE A 150 -23.54 18.68 -0.95
CA PHE A 150 -24.23 17.91 -2.00
C PHE A 150 -25.30 16.97 -1.45
N VAL A 151 -25.05 16.34 -0.30
CA VAL A 151 -26.03 15.43 0.35
C VAL A 151 -27.31 16.19 0.74
N ASN A 152 -27.17 17.42 1.22
CA ASN A 152 -28.32 18.26 1.56
C ASN A 152 -29.09 18.67 0.30
N LEU A 153 -28.37 19.03 -0.78
CA LEU A 153 -28.99 19.41 -2.07
C LEU A 153 -29.77 18.24 -2.67
N SER A 154 -29.15 17.07 -2.71
CA SER A 154 -29.70 15.86 -3.33
C SER A 154 -30.90 15.29 -2.60
N SER A 155 -30.92 15.37 -1.26
CA SER A 155 -32.03 14.85 -0.46
C SER A 155 -33.34 15.58 -0.77
N ASN A 156 -33.31 16.90 -0.94
CA ASN A 156 -34.50 17.69 -1.31
C ASN A 156 -35.07 17.28 -2.67
N ALA A 157 -34.20 17.00 -3.65
CA ALA A 157 -34.63 16.56 -4.98
C ALA A 157 -35.26 15.15 -4.94
N ILE A 158 -34.64 14.20 -4.22
CA ILE A 158 -35.11 12.81 -4.16
C ILE A 158 -36.47 12.71 -3.45
N CYS A 159 -36.72 13.54 -2.44
CA CYS A 159 -38.00 13.58 -1.72
C CYS A 159 -39.21 14.03 -2.57
N LEU A 160 -38.98 14.60 -3.77
CA LEU A 160 -40.05 14.99 -4.70
C LEU A 160 -40.63 13.79 -5.48
N LEU A 161 -40.03 12.60 -5.34
CA LEU A 161 -40.44 11.38 -6.03
C LEU A 161 -41.11 10.38 -5.09
N ASP A 162 -42.03 9.60 -5.65
CA ASP A 162 -42.59 8.43 -4.99
C ASP A 162 -41.51 7.40 -4.65
N PRO A 163 -41.68 6.61 -3.57
CA PRO A 163 -40.68 5.64 -3.11
C PRO A 163 -40.19 4.66 -4.20
N SER A 164 -41.04 4.29 -5.15
CA SER A 164 -40.70 3.40 -6.27
C SER A 164 -39.65 3.96 -7.21
N ASP A 165 -39.58 5.28 -7.37
CA ASP A 165 -38.68 5.97 -8.32
C ASP A 165 -37.41 6.51 -7.66
N GLN A 166 -37.38 6.58 -6.33
CA GLN A 166 -36.24 7.11 -5.58
C GLN A 166 -34.94 6.32 -5.81
N MET A 167 -35.02 5.01 -6.06
CA MET A 167 -33.83 4.19 -6.32
C MET A 167 -33.09 4.63 -7.60
N ARG A 168 -33.82 4.88 -8.69
CA ARG A 168 -33.24 5.39 -9.94
C ARG A 168 -32.66 6.78 -9.71
N ALA A 169 -33.40 7.65 -9.03
CA ALA A 169 -32.96 9.01 -8.74
C ALA A 169 -31.66 9.06 -7.91
N ARG A 170 -31.52 8.18 -6.90
CA ARG A 170 -30.29 8.03 -6.12
C ARG A 170 -29.10 7.66 -7.00
N LYS A 171 -29.29 6.79 -7.99
CA LYS A 171 -28.23 6.41 -8.93
C LYS A 171 -27.79 7.59 -9.80
N GLU A 172 -28.74 8.32 -10.40
CA GLU A 172 -28.44 9.48 -11.24
C GLU A 172 -27.75 10.60 -10.46
N ILE A 173 -28.24 10.90 -9.26
CA ILE A 173 -27.65 11.91 -8.39
C ILE A 173 -26.29 11.45 -7.82
N GLY A 174 -26.13 10.15 -7.56
CA GLY A 174 -24.86 9.56 -7.16
C GLY A 174 -23.75 9.79 -8.19
N GLN A 175 -24.06 9.70 -9.49
CA GLN A 175 -23.09 10.01 -10.55
C GLN A 175 -22.63 11.47 -10.51
N LEU A 176 -23.55 12.41 -10.26
CA LEU A 176 -23.21 13.82 -10.11
C LEU A 176 -22.36 14.08 -8.86
N PHE A 177 -22.59 13.33 -7.78
CA PHE A 177 -21.75 13.37 -6.59
C PHE A 177 -20.33 12.87 -6.88
N GLU A 178 -20.19 11.77 -7.63
CA GLU A 178 -18.89 11.24 -8.03
C GLU A 178 -18.10 12.25 -8.86
N ASP A 179 -18.77 12.94 -9.79
CA ASP A 179 -18.15 13.96 -10.63
C ASP A 179 -17.65 15.15 -9.81
N VAL A 180 -18.49 15.71 -8.91
CA VAL A 180 -18.07 16.85 -8.08
C VAL A 180 -17.01 16.45 -7.05
N SER A 181 -17.13 15.27 -6.45
CA SER A 181 -16.13 14.74 -5.51
C SER A 181 -14.77 14.55 -6.19
N ARG A 182 -14.77 14.05 -7.43
CA ARG A 182 -13.55 13.93 -8.24
C ARG A 182 -12.94 15.30 -8.55
N ASN A 183 -13.76 16.28 -8.91
CA ASN A 183 -13.29 17.63 -9.21
C ASN A 183 -12.86 18.41 -7.96
N SER A 184 -13.32 18.02 -6.78
CA SER A 184 -12.92 18.62 -5.49
C SER A 184 -11.48 18.33 -5.08
N LYS A 185 -10.78 17.49 -5.83
CA LYS A 185 -9.40 17.10 -5.59
C LYS A 185 -8.50 17.68 -6.67
N THR A 186 -7.30 18.11 -6.29
CA THR A 186 -6.23 18.40 -7.27
C THR A 186 -5.72 17.10 -7.89
N GLU A 187 -5.00 17.21 -9.00
CA GLU A 187 -4.36 16.05 -9.63
C GLU A 187 -3.40 15.33 -8.67
N ASP A 188 -2.60 16.08 -7.92
CA ASP A 188 -1.70 15.51 -6.90
C ASP A 188 -2.47 14.75 -5.80
N MET A 189 -3.61 15.26 -5.33
CA MET A 189 -4.46 14.58 -4.35
C MET A 189 -5.08 13.29 -4.90
N ARG A 190 -5.41 13.26 -6.19
CA ARG A 190 -5.94 12.07 -6.86
C ARG A 190 -4.86 11.01 -6.98
N GLN A 191 -3.68 11.37 -7.48
CA GLN A 191 -2.54 10.45 -7.57
C GLN A 191 -2.10 9.97 -6.18
N ALA A 192 -2.13 10.82 -5.16
CA ALA A 192 -1.91 10.42 -3.77
C ALA A 192 -2.94 9.39 -3.29
N THR A 193 -4.23 9.54 -3.66
CA THR A 193 -5.27 8.55 -3.34
C THR A 193 -4.95 7.19 -3.99
N GLU A 194 -4.58 7.17 -5.27
CA GLU A 194 -4.23 5.93 -5.99
C GLU A 194 -2.97 5.25 -5.41
N LEU A 195 -1.97 6.05 -5.03
CA LEU A 195 -0.75 5.54 -4.38
C LEU A 195 -1.02 5.04 -2.97
N HIS A 196 -1.92 5.68 -2.21
CA HIS A 196 -2.36 5.19 -0.90
C HIS A 196 -3.03 3.83 -0.99
N GLU A 197 -3.95 3.66 -1.94
CA GLU A 197 -4.63 2.38 -2.20
C GLU A 197 -3.62 1.31 -2.64
N THR A 198 -2.70 1.67 -3.53
CA THR A 198 -1.62 0.79 -3.98
C THR A 198 -0.74 0.34 -2.80
N ALA A 199 -0.30 1.27 -1.96
CA ALA A 199 0.55 0.98 -0.81
C ALA A 199 -0.19 0.09 0.21
N SER A 200 -1.46 0.39 0.46
CA SER A 200 -2.32 -0.40 1.35
C SER A 200 -2.53 -1.83 0.84
N GLY A 201 -2.78 -2.00 -0.46
CA GLY A 201 -2.88 -3.32 -1.08
C GLY A 201 -1.57 -4.11 -1.02
N LEU A 202 -0.43 -3.43 -1.20
CA LEU A 202 0.89 -4.05 -1.12
C LEU A 202 1.30 -4.44 0.31
N LEU A 203 0.90 -3.69 1.34
CA LEU A 203 1.17 -4.01 2.75
C LEU A 203 0.57 -5.36 3.17
N GLY A 204 -0.57 -5.74 2.59
CA GLY A 204 -1.20 -7.04 2.82
C GLY A 204 -0.54 -8.21 2.07
N SER A 205 0.45 -7.95 1.21
CA SER A 205 1.08 -8.97 0.38
C SER A 205 2.42 -9.45 0.95
N LYS A 206 2.79 -10.69 0.58
CA LYS A 206 4.07 -11.31 0.99
C LYS A 206 5.21 -10.80 0.12
N VAL A 207 6.37 -10.56 0.74
CA VAL A 207 7.61 -10.15 0.06
C VAL A 207 8.23 -11.31 -0.73
N VAL A 208 8.10 -12.53 -0.21
CA VAL A 208 8.65 -13.74 -0.83
C VAL A 208 7.55 -14.49 -1.59
N GLY A 209 7.85 -14.91 -2.82
CA GLY A 209 6.92 -15.70 -3.63
C GLY A 209 6.84 -17.18 -3.22
N GLU A 210 5.71 -17.83 -3.50
CA GLU A 210 5.44 -19.23 -3.11
C GLU A 210 6.46 -20.24 -3.71
N ILE A 211 6.98 -19.99 -4.91
CA ILE A 211 8.02 -20.84 -5.53
C ILE A 211 9.27 -20.88 -4.66
N VAL A 212 9.68 -19.71 -4.14
CA VAL A 212 10.86 -19.59 -3.28
C VAL A 212 10.61 -20.26 -1.93
N LYS A 213 9.40 -20.12 -1.38
CA LYS A 213 8.98 -20.81 -0.16
C LYS A 213 9.08 -22.33 -0.27
N GLY A 214 8.78 -22.90 -1.43
CA GLY A 214 8.99 -24.32 -1.71
C GLY A 214 10.47 -24.71 -1.78
N ALA A 215 11.31 -23.85 -2.38
CA ALA A 215 12.74 -24.12 -2.55
C ALA A 215 13.53 -24.08 -1.23
N VAL A 216 13.17 -23.20 -0.29
CA VAL A 216 13.87 -23.08 1.00
C VAL A 216 13.64 -24.27 1.95
N VAL A 217 12.71 -25.18 1.64
CA VAL A 217 12.57 -26.46 2.38
C VAL A 217 13.86 -27.27 2.34
N GLU A 218 14.67 -27.11 1.29
CA GLU A 218 15.97 -27.75 1.17
C GLU A 218 16.95 -27.33 2.28
N ILE A 219 16.86 -26.08 2.73
CA ILE A 219 17.67 -25.55 3.83
C ILE A 219 17.15 -26.12 5.14
N SER A 220 15.86 -25.92 5.42
CA SER A 220 15.15 -26.57 6.53
C SER A 220 13.63 -26.42 6.42
N GLN A 221 12.90 -27.29 7.12
CA GLN A 221 11.44 -27.17 7.24
C GLN A 221 11.02 -25.86 7.95
N ASN A 222 11.81 -25.41 8.93
CA ASN A 222 11.54 -24.16 9.64
C ASN A 222 11.69 -22.96 8.72
N THR A 223 12.69 -22.94 7.83
CA THR A 223 12.85 -21.83 6.88
C THR A 223 11.58 -21.65 6.04
N SER A 224 11.04 -22.73 5.46
CA SER A 224 9.80 -22.65 4.69
C SER A 224 8.58 -22.27 5.54
N ARG A 225 8.48 -22.80 6.77
CA ARG A 225 7.38 -22.51 7.70
C ARG A 225 7.32 -21.04 8.10
N TYR A 226 8.47 -20.44 8.42
CA TYR A 226 8.56 -19.12 9.02
C TYR A 226 9.00 -18.00 8.05
N ILE A 227 9.22 -18.28 6.77
CA ILE A 227 9.63 -17.25 5.80
C ILE A 227 8.65 -16.07 5.69
N ASP A 228 7.36 -16.32 5.92
CA ASP A 228 6.32 -15.29 5.93
C ASP A 228 6.09 -14.67 7.33
N ASN A 229 6.67 -15.25 8.38
CA ASN A 229 6.51 -14.82 9.77
C ASN A 229 7.84 -14.95 10.54
N THR A 230 8.83 -14.17 10.11
CA THR A 230 10.18 -14.19 10.68
C THR A 230 10.20 -13.76 12.16
N ASP A 231 9.30 -12.85 12.55
CA ASP A 231 9.22 -12.35 13.93
C ASP A 231 8.82 -13.46 14.91
N GLU A 232 7.88 -14.33 14.54
CA GLU A 232 7.52 -15.50 15.34
C GLU A 232 8.70 -16.47 15.48
N TYR A 233 9.47 -16.69 14.41
CA TYR A 233 10.65 -17.55 14.47
C TYR A 233 11.70 -17.03 15.44
N PHE A 234 12.10 -15.76 15.30
CA PHE A 234 13.14 -15.16 16.13
C PHE A 234 12.73 -15.03 17.59
N SER A 235 11.44 -14.79 17.85
CA SER A 235 10.89 -14.79 19.21
C SER A 235 10.88 -16.20 19.82
N SER A 236 10.44 -17.21 19.07
CA SER A 236 10.29 -18.58 19.58
C SER A 236 11.61 -19.36 19.66
N ASN A 237 12.64 -18.95 18.92
CA ASN A 237 13.93 -19.65 18.82
C ASN A 237 15.11 -18.79 19.28
N ALA A 238 14.87 -17.74 20.07
CA ALA A 238 15.87 -16.72 20.42
C ALA A 238 17.20 -17.31 20.91
N GLU A 239 17.17 -18.25 21.85
CA GLU A 239 18.38 -18.90 22.40
C GLU A 239 19.14 -19.72 21.35
N ARG A 240 18.43 -20.50 20.52
CA ARG A 240 19.04 -21.31 19.45
C ARG A 240 19.66 -20.41 18.38
N VAL A 241 18.94 -19.36 17.98
CA VAL A 241 19.44 -18.37 17.01
C VAL A 241 20.71 -17.71 17.54
N GLN A 242 20.71 -17.25 18.79
CA GLN A 242 21.89 -16.63 19.40
C GLN A 242 23.10 -17.57 19.43
N ALA A 243 22.88 -18.85 19.79
CA ALA A 243 23.93 -19.85 19.78
C ALA A 243 24.52 -20.08 18.37
N ILE A 244 23.67 -20.16 17.35
CA ILE A 244 24.09 -20.30 15.95
C ILE A 244 24.85 -19.05 15.48
N GLU A 245 24.33 -17.86 15.76
CA GLU A 245 24.93 -16.59 15.36
C GLU A 245 26.33 -16.41 15.98
N LEU A 246 26.51 -16.77 17.25
CA LEU A 246 27.80 -16.80 17.94
C LEU A 246 28.76 -17.83 17.33
N ALA A 247 28.28 -19.05 17.08
CA ALA A 247 29.11 -20.14 16.56
C ALA A 247 29.58 -19.91 15.12
N GLU A 248 28.78 -19.20 14.31
CA GLU A 248 29.02 -18.96 12.89
C GLU A 248 29.55 -17.56 12.57
N GLY A 249 29.67 -16.68 13.57
CA GLY A 249 30.11 -15.30 13.38
C GLY A 249 29.15 -14.48 12.51
N LEU A 250 27.84 -14.76 12.60
CA LEU A 250 26.81 -14.05 11.82
C LEU A 250 26.44 -12.68 12.41
N HIS A 251 26.97 -12.33 13.58
CA HIS A 251 26.71 -11.07 14.28
C HIS A 251 27.63 -9.94 13.78
N ASP A 252 27.62 -9.66 12.48
CA ASP A 252 28.27 -8.49 11.89
C ASP A 252 27.24 -7.62 11.14
N PRO A 253 26.74 -6.53 11.76
CA PRO A 253 25.74 -5.66 11.16
C PRO A 253 26.27 -4.85 9.96
N THR A 254 27.54 -4.99 9.57
CA THR A 254 28.14 -4.22 8.46
C THR A 254 28.10 -4.91 7.08
N LYS A 255 27.55 -6.13 6.97
CA LYS A 255 27.60 -6.92 5.71
C LYS A 255 26.27 -7.11 4.96
N ILE A 256 25.20 -6.41 5.32
CA ILE A 256 23.89 -6.52 4.64
C ILE A 256 23.72 -5.47 3.53
N THR A 257 24.62 -4.50 3.41
CA THR A 257 24.64 -3.55 2.28
C THR A 257 25.73 -3.92 1.28
N GLY A 258 25.36 -4.66 0.25
CA GLY A 258 26.19 -4.96 -0.92
C GLY A 258 25.33 -5.13 -2.14
#